data_AF-A0A657PU16-F1
#
_entry.id   AF-A0A657PU16-F1
#
_cell.length_a   1.000
_cell.length_b   1.000
_cell.length_c   1.000
_cell.angle_alpha   90.00
_cell.angle_beta   90.00
_cell.angle_gamma   90.00
#
_symmetry.space_group_name_H-M   'P 1'
#
loop_
_entity.id
_entity.type
_entity.pdbx_description
1 polymer ?
#
loop_
_entity_poly.entity_id
_entity_poly.type
_entity_poly.pdbx_seq_one_letter_code
_entity_poly.pdbx_strand_id
1 'polypeptide(L)'
;MKMTITRKIALGFGLGIVALVLLSALAFIGSGKILTRATEVSQARQIDYMLSQAETDHLLWDAKVRQALIDPEAKEAGVQVDPHKCNLGRWYYGDGRIEAERLAPYLANRLGDLEDPHAVLHESVLRINDLLSVGDKAGAQEFYFR
;
A
#
# COMPACT_ATOMS: atom_id res chain seq x y z
N MET A 1 -10.70 67.04 17.73
CA MET A 1 -10.42 67.32 16.30
C MET A 1 -11.54 66.73 15.44
N LYS A 2 -12.37 67.54 14.77
CA LYS A 2 -13.44 67.04 13.89
C LYS A 2 -12.81 66.48 12.61
N MET A 3 -12.97 65.19 12.35
CA MET A 3 -12.48 64.58 11.11
C MET A 3 -13.31 65.03 9.91
N THR A 4 -12.64 65.29 8.78
CA THR A 4 -13.29 65.56 7.49
C THR A 4 -14.04 64.32 7.00
N ILE A 5 -15.10 64.53 6.22
CA ILE A 5 -15.95 63.46 5.67
C ILE A 5 -15.12 62.46 4.84
N THR A 6 -14.19 62.96 4.04
CA THR A 6 -13.25 62.14 3.23
C THR A 6 -12.45 61.18 4.10
N ARG A 7 -11.96 61.61 5.27
CA ARG A 7 -11.16 60.74 6.15
C ARG A 7 -12.00 59.64 6.80
N LYS A 8 -13.28 59.90 7.10
CA LYS A 8 -14.22 58.90 7.62
C LYS A 8 -14.54 57.83 6.56
N ILE A 9 -14.79 58.27 5.32
CA ILE A 9 -15.06 57.36 4.20
C ILE A 9 -13.82 56.51 3.91
N ALA A 10 -12.63 57.12 3.82
CA ALA A 10 -11.37 56.42 3.57
C ALA A 10 -11.06 55.37 4.65
N LEU A 11 -11.34 55.65 5.93
CA LEU A 11 -11.17 54.67 7.01
C LEU A 11 -12.12 53.47 6.87
N GLY A 12 -13.39 53.70 6.52
CA GLY A 12 -14.37 52.62 6.33
C GLY A 12 -13.97 51.72 5.15
N PHE A 13 -13.62 52.31 4.00
CA PHE A 13 -13.14 51.55 2.85
C PHE A 13 -11.82 50.83 3.14
N GLY A 14 -10.89 51.49 3.82
CA GLY A 14 -9.61 50.89 4.22
C GLY A 14 -9.80 49.68 5.13
N LEU A 15 -10.68 49.77 6.13
CA LEU A 15 -11.00 48.65 7.01
C LEU A 15 -11.64 47.49 6.25
N GLY A 16 -12.54 47.77 5.30
CA GLY A 16 -13.14 46.76 4.43
C GLY A 16 -12.11 46.03 3.57
N ILE A 17 -11.19 46.78 2.95
CA ILE A 17 -10.10 46.19 2.14
C ILE A 17 -9.20 45.32 3.02
N VAL A 18 -8.82 45.78 4.21
CA VAL A 18 -8.00 44.99 5.15
C VAL A 18 -8.72 43.69 5.53
N ALA A 19 -10.03 43.75 5.83
CA ALA A 19 -10.81 42.56 6.14
C ALA A 19 -10.85 41.57 4.95
N LEU A 20 -11.02 42.06 3.72
CA LEU A 20 -10.98 41.23 2.52
C LEU A 20 -9.62 40.56 2.32
N VAL A 21 -8.52 41.31 2.47
CA VAL A 21 -7.15 40.76 2.37
C VAL A 21 -6.90 39.68 3.42
N LEU A 22 -7.35 39.91 4.66
CA LEU A 22 -7.22 38.92 5.74
C LEU A 22 -8.00 37.64 5.42
N LEU A 23 -9.25 37.76 4.95
CA LEU A 23 -10.06 36.61 4.54
C LEU A 23 -9.40 35.85 3.38
N SER A 24 -8.89 36.56 2.36
CA SER A 24 -8.16 35.95 1.25
C SER A 24 -6.90 35.22 1.71
N ALA A 25 -6.12 35.80 2.62
CA ALA A 25 -4.92 35.18 3.17
C ALA A 25 -5.25 33.91 3.98
N LEU A 26 -6.28 33.96 4.83
CA LEU A 26 -6.75 32.79 5.59
C LEU A 26 -7.24 31.67 4.67
N ALA A 27 -8.01 32.03 3.63
CA ALA A 27 -8.48 31.08 2.63
C ALA A 27 -7.30 30.44 1.87
N PHE A 28 -6.30 31.23 1.48
CA PHE A 28 -5.13 30.75 0.77
C PHE A 28 -4.29 29.78 1.62
N ILE A 29 -4.02 30.13 2.89
CA ILE A 29 -3.29 29.27 3.84
C ILE A 29 -4.09 27.99 4.15
N GLY A 30 -5.41 28.10 4.31
CA GLY A 30 -6.29 26.96 4.53
C GLY A 30 -6.27 25.97 3.37
N SER A 31 -6.40 26.47 2.14
CA SER A 31 -6.36 25.64 0.92
C SER A 31 -5.03 24.91 0.75
N GLY A 32 -3.90 25.57 1.04
CA GLY A 32 -2.58 24.92 0.99
C GLY A 32 -2.47 23.72 1.93
N LYS A 33 -2.99 23.83 3.15
CA LYS A 33 -3.02 22.72 4.14
C LYS A 33 -3.95 21.57 3.74
N ILE A 34 -5.02 21.85 3.00
CA ILE A 34 -5.93 20.81 2.49
C ILE A 34 -5.22 19.99 1.41
N LEU A 35 -4.46 20.65 0.53
CA LEU A 35 -3.75 19.97 -0.54
C LEU A 35 -2.69 19.01 -0.01
N THR A 36 -1.91 19.39 1.00
CA THR A 36 -0.91 18.50 1.60
C THR A 36 -1.52 17.30 2.32
N ARG A 37 -2.66 17.49 3.00
CA ARG A 37 -3.41 16.37 3.59
C ARG A 37 -3.99 15.45 2.53
N ALA A 38 -4.48 16.01 1.42
CA ALA A 38 -4.98 15.22 0.30
C ALA A 38 -3.86 14.34 -0.30
N THR A 39 -2.63 14.85 -0.40
CA THR A 39 -1.49 14.06 -0.87
C THR A 39 -1.09 12.96 0.12
N GLU A 40 -1.02 13.25 1.42
CA GLU A 40 -0.70 12.24 2.46
C GLU A 40 -1.74 11.11 2.48
N VAL A 41 -3.03 11.46 2.44
CA VAL A 41 -4.13 10.49 2.40
C VAL A 41 -4.15 9.71 1.08
N SER A 42 -3.72 10.32 -0.02
CA SER A 42 -3.57 9.62 -1.30
C SER A 42 -2.46 8.58 -1.24
N GLN A 43 -1.30 8.94 -0.68
CA GLN A 43 -0.17 8.02 -0.50
C GLN A 43 -0.53 6.85 0.42
N ALA A 44 -1.21 7.13 1.54
CA ALA A 44 -1.69 6.09 2.44
C ALA A 44 -2.65 5.11 1.73
N ARG A 45 -3.56 5.64 0.89
CA ARG A 45 -4.46 4.81 0.08
C ARG A 45 -3.74 3.98 -0.97
N GLN A 46 -2.63 4.46 -1.54
CA GLN A 46 -1.83 3.67 -2.48
C GLN A 46 -1.16 2.47 -1.79
N ILE A 47 -0.68 2.64 -0.57
CA ILE A 47 -0.11 1.53 0.23
C ILE A 47 -1.20 0.50 0.55
N ASP A 48 -2.35 0.96 1.04
CA ASP A 48 -3.49 0.09 1.36
C ASP A 48 -3.99 -0.71 0.15
N TYR A 49 -4.08 -0.04 -1.01
CA TYR A 49 -4.41 -0.69 -2.27
C TYR A 49 -3.37 -1.74 -2.68
N MET A 50 -2.08 -1.42 -2.59
CA MET A 50 -1.00 -2.36 -2.94
C MET A 50 -1.05 -3.60 -2.05
N LEU A 51 -1.21 -3.44 -0.73
CA LEU A 51 -1.27 -4.56 0.21
C LEU A 51 -2.52 -5.42 -0.04
N SER A 52 -3.66 -4.79 -0.32
CA SER A 52 -4.90 -5.49 -0.69
C SER A 52 -4.76 -6.28 -2.00
N GLN A 53 -4.04 -5.71 -2.99
CA GLN A 53 -3.73 -6.42 -4.24
C GLN A 53 -2.78 -7.59 -4.00
N ALA A 54 -1.73 -7.39 -3.19
CA ALA A 54 -0.82 -8.45 -2.81
C ALA A 54 -1.56 -9.62 -2.16
N GLU A 55 -2.48 -9.36 -1.22
CA GLU A 55 -3.31 -10.40 -0.61
C GLU A 55 -4.12 -11.16 -1.67
N THR A 56 -4.80 -10.43 -2.57
CA THR A 56 -5.57 -11.04 -3.67
C THR A 56 -4.69 -11.89 -4.58
N ASP A 57 -3.50 -11.42 -4.94
CA ASP A 57 -2.54 -12.15 -5.76
C ASP A 57 -2.10 -13.46 -5.10
N HIS A 58 -1.87 -13.44 -3.78
CA HIS A 58 -1.50 -14.64 -3.03
C HIS A 58 -2.66 -15.62 -2.85
N LEU A 59 -3.89 -15.14 -2.72
CA LEU A 59 -5.09 -16.01 -2.74
C LEU A 59 -5.24 -16.72 -4.09
N LEU A 60 -5.00 -16.02 -5.20
CA LEU A 60 -5.03 -16.61 -6.54
C LEU A 60 -3.85 -17.57 -6.77
N TRP A 61 -2.68 -17.24 -6.23
CA TRP A 61 -1.51 -18.11 -6.23
C TRP A 61 -1.80 -19.40 -5.47
N ASP A 62 -2.39 -19.33 -4.28
CA ASP A 62 -2.74 -20.49 -3.46
C ASP A 62 -3.79 -21.38 -4.15
N ALA A 63 -4.78 -20.77 -4.80
CA ALA A 63 -5.77 -21.49 -5.59
C ALA A 63 -5.12 -22.34 -6.70
N LYS A 64 -4.06 -21.84 -7.35
CA LYS A 64 -3.30 -22.61 -8.36
C LYS A 64 -2.53 -23.76 -7.74
N VAL A 65 -1.90 -23.56 -6.59
CA VAL A 65 -1.25 -24.64 -5.84
C VAL A 65 -2.26 -25.76 -5.53
N ARG A 66 -3.42 -25.41 -4.98
CA ARG A 66 -4.50 -26.36 -4.69
C ARG A 66 -4.99 -27.08 -5.95
N GLN A 67 -5.11 -26.38 -7.07
CA GLN A 67 -5.52 -26.98 -8.34
C GLN A 67 -4.53 -28.07 -8.79
N ALA A 68 -3.23 -27.82 -8.69
CA ALA A 68 -2.21 -28.80 -9.04
C ALA A 68 -2.18 -30.02 -8.10
N LEU A 69 -2.65 -29.88 -6.85
CA LEU A 69 -2.77 -30.99 -5.91
C LEU A 69 -3.93 -31.95 -6.27
N ILE A 70 -4.95 -31.49 -6.98
CA ILE A 70 -6.13 -32.30 -7.37
C ILE A 70 -6.13 -32.71 -8.84
N ASP A 71 -5.32 -32.07 -9.68
CA ASP A 71 -5.13 -32.45 -11.08
C ASP A 71 -4.29 -33.75 -11.16
N PRO A 72 -4.83 -34.86 -11.71
CA PRO A 72 -4.09 -36.12 -11.83
C PRO A 72 -2.80 -36.02 -12.65
N GLU A 73 -2.74 -35.11 -13.63
CA GLU A 73 -1.65 -35.01 -14.58
C GLU A 73 -0.60 -33.95 -14.19
N ALA A 74 -0.91 -33.10 -13.21
CA ALA A 74 -0.01 -32.02 -12.81
C ALA A 74 1.28 -32.56 -12.17
N LYS A 75 2.44 -32.15 -12.70
CA LYS A 75 3.77 -32.49 -12.18
C LYS A 75 4.42 -31.39 -11.34
N GLU A 76 3.81 -30.21 -11.34
CA GLU A 76 4.22 -29.03 -10.58
C GLU A 76 3.02 -28.10 -10.38
N ALA A 77 3.13 -27.16 -9.44
CA ALA A 77 2.11 -26.14 -9.19
C ALA A 77 2.06 -25.04 -10.26
N GLY A 78 3.16 -24.81 -10.99
CA GLY A 78 3.22 -23.78 -12.04
C GLY A 78 3.06 -22.34 -11.51
N VAL A 79 3.49 -22.08 -10.28
CA VAL A 79 3.41 -20.77 -9.63
C VAL A 79 4.80 -20.18 -9.37
N GLN A 80 4.87 -18.87 -9.06
CA GLN A 80 6.13 -18.22 -8.74
C GLN A 80 6.64 -18.69 -7.37
N VAL A 81 7.88 -19.17 -7.32
CA VAL A 81 8.56 -19.67 -6.10
C VAL A 81 9.61 -18.70 -5.56
N ASP A 82 9.98 -17.68 -6.34
CA ASP A 82 10.88 -16.61 -5.91
C ASP A 82 10.05 -15.48 -5.26
N PRO A 83 10.17 -15.27 -3.94
CA PRO A 83 9.39 -14.26 -3.23
C PRO A 83 9.68 -12.84 -3.73
N HIS A 84 10.83 -12.57 -4.36
CA HIS A 84 11.18 -11.23 -4.84
C HIS A 84 10.52 -10.93 -6.20
N LYS A 85 10.00 -11.95 -6.87
CA LYS A 85 9.39 -11.81 -8.20
C LYS A 85 7.88 -11.65 -8.17
N CYS A 86 7.20 -11.87 -7.05
CA CYS A 86 5.77 -11.57 -6.94
C CYS A 86 5.53 -10.04 -6.87
N ASN A 87 4.29 -9.58 -7.03
CA ASN A 87 3.97 -8.15 -6.99
C ASN A 87 4.36 -7.51 -5.65
N LEU A 88 4.08 -8.21 -4.54
CA LEU A 88 4.49 -7.80 -3.19
C LEU A 88 6.00 -7.72 -3.06
N GLY A 89 6.74 -8.76 -3.48
CA GLY A 89 8.19 -8.79 -3.41
C GLY A 89 8.85 -7.65 -4.17
N ARG A 90 8.42 -7.41 -5.42
CA ARG A 90 8.96 -6.30 -6.22
C ARG A 90 8.69 -4.94 -5.58
N TRP A 91 7.54 -4.77 -4.94
CA TRP A 91 7.22 -3.56 -4.19
C TRP A 91 8.03 -3.44 -2.88
N TYR A 92 8.18 -4.55 -2.16
CA TYR A 92 8.83 -4.64 -0.85
C TYR A 92 10.33 -4.37 -0.93
N TYR A 93 11.00 -4.97 -1.92
CA TYR A 93 12.43 -4.80 -2.16
C TYR A 93 12.76 -3.60 -3.06
N GLY A 94 11.75 -2.93 -3.62
CA GLY A 94 11.88 -1.64 -4.27
C GLY A 94 11.70 -0.48 -3.29
N ASP A 95 11.24 0.67 -3.79
CA ASP A 95 11.02 1.86 -2.96
C ASP A 95 9.73 1.79 -2.11
N GLY A 96 8.88 0.77 -2.34
CA GLY A 96 7.55 0.68 -1.78
C GLY A 96 7.53 0.59 -0.25
N ARG A 97 8.34 -0.33 0.31
CA ARG A 97 8.52 -0.47 1.76
C ARG A 97 9.05 0.80 2.38
N ILE A 98 10.10 1.38 1.78
CA ILE A 98 10.77 2.59 2.29
C ILE A 98 9.77 3.76 2.38
N GLU A 99 8.99 3.98 1.32
CA GLU A 99 7.99 5.05 1.30
C GLU A 99 6.86 4.80 2.30
N ALA A 100 6.43 3.54 2.45
CA ALA A 100 5.41 3.17 3.43
C ALA A 100 5.88 3.42 4.87
N GLU A 101 7.11 3.05 5.20
CA GLU A 101 7.71 3.30 6.52
C GLU A 101 7.94 4.79 6.78
N ARG A 102 8.28 5.56 5.73
CA ARG A 102 8.42 7.03 5.84
C ARG A 102 7.09 7.70 6.17
N LEU A 103 6.00 7.25 5.54
CA LEU A 103 4.66 7.80 5.77
C LEU A 103 4.08 7.32 7.11
N ALA A 104 4.33 6.06 7.48
CA ALA A 104 3.77 5.41 8.64
C ALA A 104 4.84 4.55 9.35
N PRO A 105 5.66 5.13 10.24
CA PRO A 105 6.79 4.43 10.88
C PRO A 105 6.41 3.16 11.65
N TYR A 106 5.15 3.04 12.12
CA TYR A 106 4.66 1.84 12.78
C TYR A 106 4.61 0.61 11.85
N LEU A 107 4.61 0.81 10.52
CA LEU A 107 4.62 -0.27 9.54
C LEU A 107 5.98 -0.98 9.47
N ALA A 108 7.08 -0.36 9.89
CA ALA A 108 8.41 -0.95 9.75
C ALA A 108 8.51 -2.32 10.43
N ASN A 109 8.01 -2.44 11.66
CA ASN A 109 7.97 -3.72 12.36
C ASN A 109 7.02 -4.71 11.66
N ARG A 110 5.83 -4.27 11.25
CA ARG A 110 4.83 -5.13 10.62
C ARG A 110 5.26 -5.68 9.25
N LEU A 111 5.91 -4.85 8.45
CA LEU A 111 6.47 -5.23 7.16
C LEU A 111 7.72 -6.07 7.35
N GLY A 112 8.55 -5.80 8.36
CA GLY A 112 9.67 -6.66 8.74
C GLY A 112 9.21 -8.08 9.09
N ASP A 113 8.17 -8.20 9.91
CA ASP A 113 7.59 -9.50 10.32
C ASP A 113 7.03 -10.31 9.13
N LEU A 114 6.83 -9.69 7.96
CA LEU A 114 6.29 -10.34 6.76
C LEU A 114 7.35 -11.07 5.94
N GLU A 115 8.63 -10.64 6.00
CA GLU A 115 9.68 -11.07 5.08
C GLU A 115 9.92 -12.59 5.14
N ASP A 116 10.21 -13.10 6.33
CA ASP A 116 10.46 -14.51 6.57
C ASP A 116 9.25 -15.41 6.23
N PRO A 117 8.03 -15.18 6.75
CA PRO A 117 6.89 -16.03 6.42
C PRO A 117 6.50 -15.96 4.93
N HIS A 118 6.70 -14.82 4.27
CA HIS A 118 6.49 -14.70 2.83
C HIS A 118 7.50 -15.52 2.03
N ALA A 119 8.78 -15.52 2.42
CA ALA A 119 9.80 -16.36 1.81
C ALA A 119 9.48 -17.85 2.00
N VAL A 120 9.15 -18.25 3.24
CA VAL A 120 8.78 -19.64 3.57
C VAL A 120 7.57 -20.11 2.75
N LEU A 121 6.54 -19.26 2.58
CA LEU A 121 5.37 -19.58 1.76
C LEU A 121 5.79 -19.90 0.31
N HIS A 122 6.57 -19.03 -0.31
CA HIS A 122 7.01 -19.20 -1.69
C HIS A 122 7.92 -20.43 -1.88
N GLU A 123 8.84 -20.65 -0.95
CA GLU A 123 9.77 -21.77 -0.98
C GLU A 123 9.08 -23.11 -0.69
N SER A 124 8.01 -23.13 0.10
CA SER A 124 7.27 -24.35 0.44
C SER A 124 6.75 -25.11 -0.79
N VAL A 125 6.46 -24.38 -1.88
CA VAL A 125 5.99 -24.98 -3.14
C VAL A 125 7.09 -25.78 -3.84
N LEU A 126 8.36 -25.51 -3.57
CA LEU A 126 9.45 -26.36 -4.08
C LEU A 126 9.27 -27.80 -3.61
N ARG A 127 8.93 -27.98 -2.32
CA ARG A 127 8.67 -29.32 -1.78
C ARG A 127 7.43 -29.97 -2.39
N ILE A 128 6.38 -29.19 -2.65
CA ILE A 128 5.18 -29.67 -3.35
C ILE A 128 5.57 -30.14 -4.76
N ASN A 129 6.32 -29.35 -5.52
CA ASN A 129 6.78 -29.70 -6.86
C ASN A 129 7.63 -30.97 -6.87
N ASP A 130 8.53 -31.14 -5.89
CA ASP A 130 9.33 -32.38 -5.78
C ASP A 130 8.43 -33.61 -5.64
N LEU A 131 7.42 -33.55 -4.76
CA LEU A 131 6.47 -34.63 -4.52
C LEU A 131 5.60 -34.92 -5.75
N LEU A 132 5.09 -33.86 -6.39
CA LEU A 132 4.31 -33.96 -7.62
C LEU A 132 5.13 -34.57 -8.78
N SER A 133 6.42 -34.26 -8.87
CA SER A 133 7.29 -34.72 -9.96
C SER A 133 7.49 -36.24 -9.97
N VAL A 134 7.44 -36.87 -8.80
CA VAL A 134 7.55 -38.33 -8.61
C VAL A 134 6.19 -39.02 -8.51
N GLY A 135 5.09 -38.29 -8.68
CA GLY A 135 3.73 -38.81 -8.60
C GLY A 135 3.19 -38.99 -7.18
N ASP A 136 3.89 -38.51 -6.15
CA ASP A 136 3.44 -38.57 -4.75
C ASP A 136 2.43 -37.47 -4.42
N LYS A 137 1.23 -37.60 -5.00
CA LYS A 137 0.11 -36.66 -4.80
C LYS A 137 -0.37 -36.64 -3.35
N ALA A 138 -0.41 -37.81 -2.70
CA ALA A 138 -0.83 -37.93 -1.32
C ALA A 138 0.13 -37.20 -0.37
N GLY A 139 1.44 -37.38 -0.56
CA GLY A 139 2.46 -36.66 0.19
C GLY A 139 2.41 -35.15 -0.05
N ALA A 140 2.16 -34.72 -1.30
CA ALA A 140 2.01 -33.30 -1.62
C ALA A 140 0.80 -32.66 -0.90
N GLN A 141 -0.32 -33.38 -0.83
CA GLN A 141 -1.52 -32.95 -0.10
C GLN A 141 -1.28 -32.93 1.42
N GLU A 142 -0.66 -33.97 1.97
CA GLU A 142 -0.31 -34.02 3.39
C GLU A 142 0.59 -32.85 3.79
N PHE A 143 1.61 -32.54 2.99
CA PHE A 143 2.49 -31.41 3.23
C PHE A 143 1.74 -30.07 3.20
N TYR A 144 0.80 -29.91 2.27
CA TYR A 144 0.03 -28.66 2.11
C TYR A 144 -0.93 -28.39 3.29
N PHE A 145 -1.54 -29.43 3.87
CA PHE A 145 -2.55 -29.29 4.94
C PHE A 145 -1.99 -29.38 6.37
N ARG A 146 -0.68 -29.52 6.51
CA ARG A 146 0.00 -29.55 7.81
C ARG A 146 0.01 -28.19 8.49
#